data_AF-A0A356AQV5-F1
#
_entry.id   AF-A0A356AQV5-F1
#
_cell.length_a   1.000
_cell.length_b   1.000
_cell.length_c   1.000
_cell.angle_alpha   90.00
_cell.angle_beta   90.00
_cell.angle_gamma   90.00
#
_symmetry.space_group_name_H-M   'P 1'
#
loop_
_entity.id
_entity.type
_entity.pdbx_description
1 polymer ?
#
loop_
_entity_poly.entity_id
_entity_poly.type
_entity_poly.pdbx_seq_one_letter_code
_entity_poly.pdbx_strand_id
1 'polypeptide(L)' 'MLLSEMNNTQLCKMKDELLQQVNAYGNMKLNLNMTRGKPCKKQLDLTTEVLKDVDIYTNSVDEYG' A
#
# COMPACT_ATOMS: atom_id res chain seq x y z
N MET A 1 24.28 -14.48 1.76
CA MET A 1 24.81 -14.40 3.13
C MET A 1 23.66 -14.09 4.05
N LEU A 2 23.36 -14.96 5.01
CA LEU A 2 22.26 -14.70 5.95
C LEU A 2 22.72 -13.70 7.01
N LEU A 3 21.82 -12.82 7.47
CA LEU A 3 22.14 -11.82 8.48
C LEU A 3 22.61 -12.45 9.79
N SER A 4 22.04 -13.62 10.14
CA SER A 4 22.39 -14.43 11.31
C SER A 4 23.79 -15.03 11.28
N GLU A 5 24.45 -15.05 10.12
CA GLU A 5 25.76 -15.66 9.90
C GLU A 5 26.87 -14.61 9.75
N MET A 6 26.52 -13.32 9.79
CA MET A 6 27.47 -12.22 9.65
C MET A 6 28.27 -12.02 10.93
N ASN A 7 29.58 -11.82 10.77
CA ASN A 7 30.41 -11.38 11.86
C ASN A 7 30.22 -9.87 12.13
N ASN A 8 30.79 -9.38 13.22
CA ASN A 8 30.58 -7.99 13.67
C ASN A 8 31.04 -6.95 12.62
N THR A 9 32.13 -7.19 11.89
CA THR A 9 32.63 -6.23 10.90
C THR A 9 31.71 -6.15 9.69
N GLN A 10 31.17 -7.29 9.25
CA GLN A 10 30.17 -7.35 8.18
C GLN A 10 28.86 -6.65 8.58
N LEU A 11 28.41 -6.85 9.83
CA LEU A 11 27.23 -6.17 10.36
C LEU A 11 27.42 -4.65 10.45
N CYS A 12 28.58 -4.18 10.91
CA CYS A 12 28.87 -2.75 10.98
C CYS A 12 28.85 -2.11 9.59
N LYS A 13 29.50 -2.75 8.60
CA LYS A 13 29.50 -2.27 7.22
C LYS A 13 28.08 -2.21 6.64
N MET A 14 27.29 -3.27 6.82
CA MET A 14 25.91 -3.32 6.36
C MET A 14 25.03 -2.24 7.02
N LYS A 15 25.22 -2.00 8.32
CA LYS A 15 24.52 -0.93 9.05
C LYS A 15 24.80 0.44 8.42
N ASP A 16 26.06 0.74 8.14
CA ASP A 16 26.46 2.05 7.59
C ASP A 16 25.90 2.25 6.17
N GLU A 17 25.93 1.21 5.33
CA GLU A 17 25.31 1.22 3.99
C GLU A 17 23.79 1.43 4.06
N LEU A 18 23.10 0.75 4.98
CA LEU A 18 21.65 0.90 5.16
C LEU A 18 21.27 2.30 5.69
N LEU A 19 22.09 2.87 6.58
CA LEU A 19 21.89 4.24 7.08
C LEU A 19 21.95 5.27 5.94
N GLN A 20 22.89 5.11 5.00
CA GLN A 20 22.97 5.97 3.83
C GLN A 20 21.72 5.85 2.96
N GLN A 21 21.21 4.64 2.74
CA GLN A 21 19.99 4.41 1.96
C GLN A 21 18.75 5.01 2.64
N VAL A 22 18.60 4.82 3.96
CA VAL A 22 17.50 5.41 4.73
C VAL A 22 17.53 6.93 4.65
N ASN A 23 18.71 7.55 4.77
CA ASN A 23 18.85 9.00 4.61
C ASN A 23 18.47 9.46 3.20
N ALA A 24 18.87 8.72 2.16
CA ALA A 24 18.48 9.01 0.79
C ALA A 24 16.94 8.94 0.62
N TYR A 25 16.28 7.91 1.16
CA TYR A 25 14.81 7.80 1.13
C TYR A 25 14.12 8.90 1.95
N GLY A 26 14.66 9.27 3.11
CA GLY A 26 14.15 10.38 3.92
C GLY A 26 14.17 11.71 3.18
N ASN A 27 15.23 11.97 2.41
CA ASN A 27 15.37 13.18 1.60
C ASN A 27 14.38 13.26 0.43
N MET A 28 13.78 12.13 0.01
CA MET A 28 12.77 12.10 -1.05
C MET A 28 11.39 12.61 -0.59
N LYS A 29 11.16 12.79 0.73
CA LYS A 29 9.89 13.28 1.30
C LYS A 29 8.66 12.52 0.76
N LEU A 30 8.78 11.19 0.63
CA LEU A 30 7.75 10.34 0.05
C LEU A 30 6.47 10.35 0.89
N ASN A 31 5.32 10.36 0.23
CA ASN A 31 4.00 10.21 0.84
C ASN A 31 3.24 9.05 0.18
N LEU A 32 3.74 7.84 0.39
CA LEU A 32 3.21 6.61 -0.20
C LEU A 32 2.42 5.81 0.84
N ASN A 33 1.38 5.10 0.40
CA ASN A 33 0.54 4.29 1.27
C ASN A 33 0.32 2.88 0.69
N MET A 34 0.96 1.88 1.31
CA MET A 34 0.86 0.47 0.93
C MET A 34 -0.17 -0.32 1.75
N THR A 35 -0.89 0.31 2.67
CA THR A 35 -1.82 -0.37 3.60
C THR A 35 -3.16 -0.74 2.98
N ARG A 36 -3.42 -0.30 1.75
CA ARG A 36 -4.74 -0.45 1.13
C ARG A 36 -4.97 -1.88 0.63
N GLY A 37 -5.92 -2.58 1.25
CA GLY A 37 -6.43 -3.88 0.77
C GLY A 37 -7.59 -3.79 -0.25
N LYS A 38 -7.87 -2.61 -0.80
CA LYS A 38 -8.98 -2.38 -1.75
C LYS A 38 -8.47 -2.23 -3.19
N PRO A 39 -9.27 -2.61 -4.21
CA PRO A 39 -8.89 -2.50 -5.61
C PRO A 39 -8.39 -1.10 -6.01
N CYS A 40 -7.50 -1.05 -6.99
CA CYS A 40 -7.08 0.21 -7.59
C CYS A 40 -8.17 0.76 -8.53
N LYS A 41 -8.09 2.05 -8.87
CA LYS A 41 -9.07 2.72 -9.71
C LYS A 41 -9.29 1.99 -11.05
N LYS A 42 -8.21 1.59 -11.72
CA LYS A 42 -8.28 0.86 -12.99
C LYS A 42 -9.08 -0.44 -12.90
N GLN A 43 -9.02 -1.13 -11.76
CA GLN A 43 -9.83 -2.34 -11.55
C GLN A 43 -11.31 -2.00 -11.37
N LEU A 44 -11.63 -0.88 -10.70
CA LEU A 44 -13.01 -0.40 -10.56
C LEU A 44 -13.59 0.11 -11.89
N ASP A 45 -12.75 0.75 -12.71
CA ASP A 45 -13.15 1.30 -14.01
C ASP A 45 -13.67 0.17 -14.95
N LEU A 46 -13.11 -1.05 -14.85
CA LEU A 46 -13.60 -2.23 -15.60
C LEU A 46 -15.06 -2.59 -15.29
N THR A 47 -15.48 -2.39 -14.03
CA THR A 47 -16.84 -2.71 -13.58
C THR A 47 -17.81 -1.54 -13.73
N THR A 48 -17.30 -0.36 -14.08
CA THR A 48 -18.12 0.85 -14.14
C THR A 48 -19.23 0.74 -15.19
N GLU A 49 -18.97 0.10 -16.33
CA GLU A 49 -20.01 -0.11 -17.35
C GLU A 49 -21.08 -1.12 -16.92
N VAL A 50 -20.68 -2.15 -16.17
CA VAL A 50 -21.62 -3.13 -15.59
C VAL A 50 -22.54 -2.48 -14.56
N LEU A 51 -22.06 -1.45 -13.86
CA LEU A 51 -22.82 -0.71 -12.84
C LEU A 51 -23.70 0.42 -13.43
N LYS A 52 -23.52 0.81 -14.70
CA LYS A 52 -24.30 1.92 -15.32
C LYS A 52 -25.77 1.60 -15.49
N ASP A 53 -26.11 0.33 -15.75
CA ASP A 53 -27.48 -0.13 -15.99
C ASP A 53 -28.14 -0.71 -14.73
N VAL A 54 -27.44 -0.67 -13.60
CA VAL A 54 -28.01 -1.03 -12.30
C VAL A 54 -28.67 0.22 -11.72
N ASP A 55 -29.97 0.39 -11.98
CA ASP A 55 -30.81 1.25 -11.17
C ASP A 55 -30.77 0.71 -9.73
N ILE A 56 -29.94 1.30 -8.88
CA ILE A 56 -29.95 1.02 -7.44
C ILE A 56 -31.21 1.66 -6.88
N TYR A 57 -32.38 1.08 -7.15
CA TYR A 57 -33.55 1.24 -6.29
C TYR A 57 -33.28 0.46 -5.01
N THR A 58 -32.46 1.03 -4.13
CA THR A 58 -32.59 0.79 -2.69
C THR A 58 -33.51 1.86 -2.14
N ASN A 59 -34.78 1.83 -2.53
CA ASN A 59 -35.84 2.26 -1.62
C ASN A 59 -36.09 1.08 -0.67
N SER A 60 -35.15 0.83 0.25
CA SER A 60 -35.55 0.24 1.53
C SER A 60 -36.18 1.38 2.31
N VAL A 61 -37.49 1.51 2.16
CA VAL A 61 -38.31 2.24 3.12
C VAL A 61 -38.12 1.48 4.42
N ASP A 62 -37.32 2.03 5.34
CA ASP A 62 -37.30 1.58 6.73
C ASP A 62 -38.64 2.02 7.34
N GLU A 63 -39.70 1.30 6.98
CA GLU A 63 -41.04 1.42 7.55
C GLU A 63 -41.18 0.41 8.68
N TYR A 64 -40.45 0.62 9.77
CA TYR A 64 -40.88 0.21 11.11
C TYR A 64 -40.42 1.30 12.07
N GLY A 65 -41.41 1.92 12.73
CA GLY A 65 -41.23 3.03 13.66
C GLY A 65 -40.56 2.68 14.99
#